data_AF-A0A7V5G836-F1
#
_entry.id   AF-A0A7V5G836-F1
#
_cell.length_a   1.000
_cell.length_b   1.000
_cell.length_c   1.000
_cell.angle_alpha   90.00
_cell.angle_beta   90.00
_cell.angle_gamma   90.00
#
_symmetry.space_group_name_H-M   'P 1'
#
loop_
_entity.id
_entity.type
_entity.pdbx_description
1 polymer ?
#
loop_
_entity_poly.entity_id
_entity_poly.type
_entity_poly.pdbx_seq_one_letter_code
_entity_poly.pdbx_strand_id
1 'polypeptide(L)' 'MQEDLLQIFKEEISEQARDEGRQYSLPVIMYLSVIAILMGAKNPMDISRWMNANGKRKEIKKLLGVEFIRLPKKSRLYSL' A
#
# COMPACT_ATOMS: atom_id res chain seq x y z
N MET A 1 8.31 -15.88 17.68
CA MET A 1 8.50 -14.51 17.18
C MET A 1 7.11 -13.97 16.91
N GLN A 2 6.82 -12.73 17.29
CA GLN A 2 5.54 -12.12 16.96
C GLN A 2 5.61 -11.78 15.47
N GLU A 3 4.88 -12.52 14.63
CA GLU A 3 4.85 -12.28 13.19
C GLU A 3 4.17 -10.94 12.92
N ASP A 4 4.84 -10.07 12.16
CA ASP A 4 4.27 -8.80 11.72
C ASP A 4 3.06 -9.09 10.84
N LEU A 5 1.92 -8.43 11.08
CA LEU A 5 0.68 -8.68 10.34
C LEU A 5 0.88 -8.53 8.82
N LEU A 6 1.75 -7.61 8.40
CA LEU A 6 2.12 -7.46 6.99
C LEU A 6 2.87 -8.68 6.45
N GLN A 7 3.70 -9.32 7.28
CA GLN A 7 4.43 -10.53 6.92
C GLN A 7 3.47 -11.71 6.75
N ILE A 8 2.53 -11.89 7.68
CA ILE A 8 1.48 -12.91 7.58
C ILE A 8 0.69 -12.73 6.27
N PHE A 9 0.29 -11.50 5.94
CA PHE A 9 -0.40 -11.25 4.67
C PHE A 9 0.45 -11.52 3.44
N LYS A 10 1.76 -11.28 3.49
CA LYS A 10 2.66 -11.58 2.36
C LYS A 10 2.84 -13.08 2.14
N GLU A 11 2.86 -13.87 3.21
CA GLU A 11 3.06 -15.32 3.17
C GLU A 11 1.78 -16.06 2.78
N GLU A 12 0.64 -15.65 3.33
CA GLU A 12 -0.62 -16.39 3.22
C GLU A 12 -1.53 -15.93 2.06
N ILE A 13 -1.33 -14.71 1.54
CA ILE A 13 -2.19 -14.15 0.48
C ILE A 13 -1.53 -14.28 -0.89
N SER A 14 -2.03 -15.21 -1.70
CA SER A 14 -1.63 -15.36 -3.10
C SER A 14 -2.21 -14.23 -3.96
N GLU A 15 -1.35 -13.47 -4.65
CA GLU A 15 -1.78 -12.51 -5.66
C GLU A 15 -2.19 -13.23 -6.95
N GLN A 16 -3.49 -13.48 -7.12
CA GLN A 16 -4.05 -14.08 -8.33
C GLN A 16 -4.38 -13.05 -9.42
N ALA A 17 -4.19 -11.75 -9.15
CA ALA A 17 -4.62 -10.67 -10.03
C ALA A 17 -3.44 -10.00 -10.72
N ARG A 18 -3.63 -9.61 -12.00
CA ARG A 18 -2.61 -8.95 -12.82
C ARG A 18 -2.01 -7.72 -12.11
N ASP A 19 -0.67 -7.64 -12.10
CA ASP A 19 0.13 -6.52 -11.55
C ASP A 19 -0.09 -5.19 -12.25
N GLU A 20 -0.71 -5.21 -13.44
CA GLU A 20 -0.83 -4.04 -14.30
C GLU A 20 -1.81 -3.01 -13.71
N GLY A 21 -1.23 -1.97 -13.08
CA GLY A 21 -1.94 -0.75 -12.67
C GLY A 21 -2.17 -0.56 -11.18
N ARG A 22 -1.78 -1.52 -10.32
CA ARG A 22 -1.89 -1.36 -8.87
C ARG A 22 -0.69 -0.62 -8.30
N GLN A 23 -0.96 0.38 -7.45
CA GLN A 23 0.09 1.09 -6.70
C GLN A 23 0.66 0.24 -5.54
N TYR A 24 -0.10 -0.76 -5.08
CA TYR A 24 0.20 -1.59 -3.93
C TYR A 24 -0.19 -3.04 -4.21
N SER A 25 0.59 -3.99 -3.70
CA SER A 25 0.21 -5.40 -3.70
C SER A 25 -1.00 -5.66 -2.79
N LEU A 26 -1.75 -6.72 -3.04
CA LEU A 26 -2.92 -7.13 -2.27
C LEU A 26 -2.61 -7.27 -0.76
N PRO A 27 -1.49 -7.88 -0.33
CA PRO A 27 -1.10 -7.89 1.09
C PRO A 27 -0.98 -6.48 1.70
N VAL A 28 -0.40 -5.54 0.95
CA VAL A 28 -0.25 -4.14 1.39
C VAL A 28 -1.60 -3.44 1.43
N ILE A 29 -2.48 -3.67 0.45
CA ILE A 29 -3.84 -3.13 0.45
C ILE A 29 -4.62 -3.64 1.67
N MET A 30 -4.52 -4.93 1.99
CA MET A 30 -5.18 -5.53 3.16
C MET A 30 -4.64 -4.92 4.46
N TYR A 31 -3.33 -4.81 4.60
CA TYR A 31 -2.69 -4.19 5.76
C TYR A 31 -3.14 -2.73 5.96
N LEU A 32 -3.11 -1.92 4.90
CA LEU A 32 -3.58 -0.53 4.96
C LEU A 32 -5.08 -0.42 5.21
N SER A 33 -5.88 -1.39 4.76
CA SER A 33 -7.32 -1.45 5.03
C SER A 33 -7.59 -1.71 6.51
N VAL A 34 -6.83 -2.60 7.16
CA VAL A 34 -6.91 -2.83 8.61
C VAL A 34 -6.61 -1.54 9.37
N ILE A 35 -5.53 -0.83 9.01
CA ILE A 35 -5.22 0.46 9.65
C ILE A 35 -6.34 1.47 9.45
N ALA A 36 -6.87 1.59 8.22
CA ALA A 36 -7.98 2.50 7.94
C ALA A 36 -9.21 2.20 8.80
N ILE A 37 -9.56 0.91 8.97
CA ILE A 37 -10.69 0.48 9.82
C ILE A 37 -10.43 0.83 11.29
N LEU A 38 -9.22 0.58 11.80
CA LEU A 38 -8.83 0.97 13.17
C LEU A 38 -8.88 2.48 13.38
N MET A 39 -8.68 3.26 12.32
CA MET A 39 -8.81 4.72 12.32
C MET A 39 -10.24 5.21 12.07
N GLY A 40 -11.23 4.31 12.01
CA GLY A 40 -12.65 4.63 11.93
C GLY A 40 -13.28 4.58 10.52
N ALA A 41 -12.59 4.05 9.52
CA ALA A 41 -13.21 3.81 8.21
C ALA A 41 -14.29 2.72 8.31
N LYS A 42 -15.50 3.01 7.80
CA LYS A 42 -16.67 2.11 7.96
C LYS A 42 -17.05 1.35 6.70
N ASN A 43 -16.52 1.76 5.55
CA ASN A 43 -16.86 1.19 4.25
C ASN A 43 -15.65 1.27 3.29
N PRO A 44 -15.68 0.56 2.15
CA PRO A 44 -14.57 0.55 1.19
C PRO A 44 -14.21 1.93 0.64
N MET A 45 -15.18 2.85 0.52
CA MET A 45 -14.92 4.20 0.03
C MET A 45 -14.11 5.02 1.05
N ASP A 46 -14.42 4.88 2.34
CA ASP A 46 -13.67 5.52 3.43
C ASP A 46 -12.25 4.96 3.54
N ILE A 47 -12.08 3.64 3.33
CA ILE A 47 -10.76 3.01 3.25
C ILE A 47 -9.95 3.62 2.11
N SER A 48 -10.53 3.72 0.91
CA SER A 48 -9.86 4.33 -0.26
C SER A 48 -9.47 5.79 0.00
N ARG A 49 -10.36 6.58 0.60
CA ARG A 49 -10.06 7.98 0.98
C ARG A 49 -8.93 8.05 2.00
N TRP A 50 -8.96 7.19 3.01
CA TRP A 50 -7.92 7.13 4.04
C TRP A 50 -6.57 6.74 3.44
N MET A 51 -6.52 5.74 2.56
CA MET A 51 -5.29 5.31 1.88
C MET A 51 -4.72 6.42 1.00
N ASN A 52 -5.57 7.14 0.26
CA ASN A 52 -5.13 8.26 -0.58
C ASN A 52 -4.55 9.42 0.24
N ALA A 53 -5.14 9.72 1.40
CA ALA A 53 -4.69 10.79 2.29
C ALA A 53 -3.43 10.43 3.09
N ASN A 54 -3.27 9.15 3.48
CA ASN A 54 -2.26 8.74 4.46
C ASN A 54 -1.16 7.84 3.90
N GLY A 55 -1.39 7.14 2.79
CA GLY A 55 -0.45 6.15 2.22
C GLY A 55 0.89 6.72 1.78
N LYS A 56 1.04 8.05 1.70
CA LYS A 56 2.30 8.74 1.39
C LYS A 56 3.05 9.29 2.61
N ARG A 57 2.43 9.25 3.81
CA ARG A 57 3.03 9.75 5.05
C ARG A 57 4.23 8.90 5.48
N LYS A 58 5.26 9.54 6.03
CA LYS A 58 6.54 8.88 6.36
C LYS A 58 6.35 7.72 7.33
N GLU A 59 5.42 7.86 8.27
CA GLU A 59 5.09 6.86 9.28
C GLU A 59 4.50 5.60 8.64
N ILE A 60 3.54 5.76 7.74
CA ILE A 60 2.93 4.65 6.99
C ILE A 60 3.97 3.95 6.12
N LYS A 61 4.87 4.71 5.48
CA LYS A 61 5.96 4.15 4.69
C LYS A 61 6.93 3.33 5.52
N LYS A 62 7.27 3.80 6.73
CA LYS A 62 8.11 3.08 7.69
C LYS A 62 7.44 1.77 8.13
N LEU A 63 6.13 1.77 8.37
CA LEU A 63 5.36 0.56 8.70
C LEU A 63 5.35 -0.46 7.55
N LEU A 64 5.38 0.00 6.29
CA LEU A 64 5.44 -0.89 5.13
C LEU A 64 6.86 -1.43 4.85
N GLY A 65 7.88 -0.99 5.59
CA GLY A 65 9.28 -1.32 5.32
C GLY A 65 9.81 -0.72 4.00
N VAL A 66 9.16 0.32 3.48
CA VAL A 66 9.53 0.95 2.19
C VAL A 66 10.10 2.34 2.43
N GLU A 67 11.39 2.54 2.16
CA GLU A 67 11.91 3.86 1.83
C GLU A 67 11.48 4.18 0.40
N PHE A 68 10.39 4.94 0.24
CA PHE A 68 9.91 5.26 -1.10
C PHE A 68 10.93 6.15 -1.82
N ILE A 69 11.71 5.55 -2.72
CA ILE A 69 12.32 6.27 -3.83
C ILE A 69 11.16 6.83 -4.64
N ARG A 70 11.02 8.16 -4.59
CA ARG A 70 10.02 8.88 -5.37
C ARG A 70 10.48 8.85 -6.83
N LEU A 71 10.25 7.75 -7.54
CA LEU A 71 10.49 7.70 -8.98
C LEU A 71 9.57 8.74 -9.63
N PRO A 72 10.12 9.73 -10.35
CA PRO A 72 9.33 10.80 -10.93
C PRO A 72 8.30 10.21 -11.90
N LYS A 73 7.05 10.70 -11.80
CA LYS A 73 6.00 10.34 -12.76
C LYS A 73 6.41 10.87 -14.14
N LYS A 74 6.80 9.95 -15.03
CA LYS A 74 7.22 10.18 -16.42
C LYS A 74 8.46 11.07 -16.54
N SER A 75 9.63 10.43 -16.63
CA SER A 75 10.68 10.98 -17.48
C SER A 75 10.11 11.08 -18.90
N ARG A 76 9.97 12.30 -19.44
CA ARG A 76 9.87 12.45 -20.89
C ARG A 76 11.16 11.88 -21.45
N LEU A 77 11.08 10.75 -22.15
CA LEU A 77 12.13 10.36 -23.09
C LEU A 77 12.08 11.41 -24.20
N TYR A 78 12.95 12.42 -24.14
CA TYR A 78 13.31 13.17 -25.34
C TYR A 78 14.29 12.27 -26.08
N SER A 79 13.79 11.56 -27.10
CA SER A 79 14.65 11.06 -28.16
C SER A 79 15.16 12.28 -28.93
N LEU A 80 16.46 12.56 -28.80
CA LEU A 80 17.21 13.40 -29.74
C LEU A 80 17.49 12.63 -31.02
#